data_AF-A0A8I2K0S0-F1
#
_entry.id   AF-A0A8I2K0S0-F1
#
_cell.length_a   1.000
_cell.length_b   1.000
_cell.length_c   1.000
_cell.angle_alpha   90.00
_cell.angle_beta   90.00
_cell.angle_gamma   90.00
#
_symmetry.space_group_name_H-M   'P 1'
#
loop_
_entity.id
_entity.type
_entity.pdbx_description
1 polymer ?
#
loop_
_entity_poly.entity_id
_entity_poly.type
_entity_poly.pdbx_seq_one_letter_code
_entity_poly.pdbx_strand_id
1 'polypeptide(L)'
;MLYKQIQECAISTHTKKLYQKVKNKPVEIIGISIDTEARVNKAKDVVLKEYKLPWRQVIEGKGHRYPIWQVYGSLPEKLKFGIPLYVIIDQSGIIRFGDRDIKKVESLINQLLKSK
;
A
#
# COMPACT_ATOMS: atom_id res chain seq x y z
N MET A 1 -0.98 15.57 13.41
CA MET A 1 -1.03 14.10 13.31
C MET A 1 -1.02 13.72 11.82
N LEU A 2 0.08 13.19 11.26
CA LEU A 2 0.13 12.81 9.83
C LEU A 2 -0.39 11.40 9.62
N TYR A 3 -1.31 11.28 8.68
CA TYR A 3 -1.64 10.03 8.01
C TYR A 3 -0.96 10.07 6.65
N LYS A 4 0.00 9.17 6.45
CA LYS A 4 0.39 8.76 5.10
C LYS A 4 -0.22 7.38 4.91
N GLN A 5 -0.82 7.10 3.77
CA GLN A 5 -1.39 5.79 3.47
C GLN A 5 -0.54 5.14 2.39
N ILE A 6 0.10 4.01 2.71
CA ILE A 6 0.79 3.16 1.72
C ILE A 6 -0.15 2.01 1.36
N GLN A 7 -0.59 1.97 0.11
CA GLN A 7 -1.41 0.89 -0.42
C GLN A 7 -0.54 -0.28 -0.91
N GLU A 8 -0.82 -1.52 -0.49
CA GLU A 8 -0.15 -2.71 -1.01
C GLU A 8 -1.05 -3.94 -1.11
N CYS A 9 -0.85 -4.70 -2.19
CA CYS A 9 -1.20 -6.10 -2.30
C CYS A 9 0.08 -6.91 -2.60
N ALA A 10 1.09 -6.81 -1.74
CA ALA A 10 2.20 -7.76 -1.76
C ALA A 10 2.68 -8.03 -0.34
N ILE A 11 2.60 -9.30 0.02
CA ILE A 11 3.20 -9.81 1.23
C ILE A 11 4.71 -9.88 1.00
N SER A 12 5.40 -8.76 1.15
CA SER A 12 6.84 -8.67 0.91
C SER A 12 7.61 -8.45 2.21
N THR A 13 8.73 -9.16 2.36
CA THR A 13 9.70 -8.93 3.45
C THR A 13 10.17 -7.48 3.51
N HIS A 14 10.24 -6.81 2.36
CA HIS A 14 10.64 -5.40 2.25
C HIS A 14 9.60 -4.47 2.89
N THR A 15 8.31 -4.75 2.72
CA THR A 15 7.22 -4.00 3.35
C THR A 15 7.25 -4.14 4.86
N LYS A 16 7.48 -5.36 5.36
CA LYS A 16 7.66 -5.59 6.81
C LYS A 16 8.82 -4.75 7.35
N LYS A 17 9.95 -4.69 6.64
CA LYS A 17 11.10 -3.85 7.02
C LYS A 17 10.74 -2.37 7.00
N LEU A 18 10.03 -1.89 5.97
CA LEU A 18 9.57 -0.51 5.90
C LEU A 18 8.66 -0.18 7.08
N TYR A 19 7.68 -1.03 7.39
CA TYR A 19 6.80 -0.87 8.55
C TYR A 19 7.60 -0.71 9.85
N GLN A 20 8.58 -1.59 10.12
CA GLN A 20 9.39 -1.47 11.33
C GLN A 20 10.14 -0.14 11.44
N LYS A 21 10.56 0.45 10.31
CA LYS A 21 11.25 1.75 10.26
C LYS A 21 10.30 2.93 10.45
N VAL A 22 9.02 2.80 10.13
CA VAL A 22 8.06 3.92 10.12
C VAL A 22 6.94 3.80 11.15
N LYS A 23 6.76 2.67 11.83
CA LYS A 23 5.66 2.41 12.78
C LYS A 23 5.56 3.41 13.95
N ASN A 24 6.67 4.04 14.33
CA ASN A 24 6.72 5.06 15.39
C ASN A 24 6.77 6.48 14.84
N LYS A 25 6.59 6.64 13.52
CA LYS A 25 6.54 7.92 12.82
C LYS A 25 5.09 8.24 12.48
N PRO A 26 4.75 9.50 12.15
CA PRO A 26 3.39 9.84 11.78
C PRO A 26 3.15 9.41 10.30
N VAL A 27 3.06 8.10 10.10
CA VAL A 27 2.92 7.40 8.81
C VAL A 27 2.10 6.14 9.10
N GLU A 28 1.08 5.88 8.28
CA GLU A 28 0.29 4.65 8.35
C GLU A 28 0.55 3.79 7.11
N ILE A 29 0.39 2.48 7.23
CA ILE A 29 0.46 1.55 6.11
C ILE A 29 -0.88 0.85 6.04
N ILE A 30 -1.50 0.83 4.85
CA ILE A 30 -2.81 0.20 4.64
C ILE A 30 -2.71 -0.74 3.45
N GLY A 31 -2.61 -2.04 3.70
CA GLY A 31 -2.71 -3.02 2.63
C GLY A 31 -4.11 -2.98 2.02
N ILE A 32 -4.22 -2.99 0.69
CA ILE A 32 -5.49 -3.10 -0.02
C ILE A 32 -5.33 -4.24 -1.01
N SER A 33 -6.06 -5.32 -0.79
CA SER A 33 -6.12 -6.45 -1.68
C SER A 33 -7.06 -6.16 -2.86
N ILE A 34 -6.57 -6.49 -4.05
CA ILE A 34 -7.35 -6.51 -5.30
C ILE A 34 -7.72 -7.94 -5.69
N ASP A 35 -7.77 -8.87 -4.73
CA ASP A 35 -8.34 -10.18 -4.96
C ASP A 35 -9.85 -10.08 -5.24
N THR A 36 -10.37 -11.00 -6.04
CA THR A 36 -11.80 -11.18 -6.25
C THR A 36 -12.44 -11.92 -5.07
N GLU A 37 -13.76 -11.87 -4.96
CA GLU A 37 -14.55 -12.54 -3.92
C GLU A 37 -14.14 -14.00 -3.69
N ALA A 38 -13.94 -14.76 -4.76
CA ALA A 38 -13.51 -16.16 -4.74
C ALA A 38 -12.17 -16.41 -4.00
N ARG A 39 -11.35 -15.37 -3.77
CA ARG A 39 -10.03 -15.46 -3.15
C ARG A 39 -9.93 -14.72 -1.81
N VAL A 40 -10.99 -14.04 -1.35
CA VAL A 40 -10.98 -13.24 -0.11
C VAL A 40 -10.57 -14.05 1.11
N ASN A 41 -11.12 -15.26 1.28
CA ASN A 41 -10.80 -16.10 2.43
C ASN A 41 -9.32 -16.51 2.43
N LYS A 42 -8.79 -16.88 1.26
CA LYS A 42 -7.37 -17.18 1.09
C LYS A 42 -6.51 -15.95 1.39
N ALA A 43 -6.87 -14.78 0.88
CA ALA A 43 -6.14 -13.54 1.15
C ALA A 43 -6.12 -13.19 2.65
N LYS A 44 -7.26 -13.34 3.34
CA LYS A 44 -7.36 -13.15 4.80
C LYS A 44 -6.46 -14.13 5.56
N ASP A 45 -6.48 -15.41 5.19
CA ASP A 45 -5.64 -16.42 5.84
C ASP A 45 -4.15 -16.12 5.69
N VAL A 46 -3.72 -15.75 4.48
CA VAL A 46 -2.31 -15.40 4.23
C VAL A 46 -1.89 -14.18 5.05
N VAL A 47 -2.74 -13.14 5.09
CA VAL A 47 -2.45 -11.90 5.82
C VAL A 47 -2.45 -12.10 7.34
N LEU A 48 -3.47 -12.78 7.87
CA LEU A 48 -3.74 -12.88 9.31
C LEU A 48 -3.01 -14.05 9.97
N LYS A 49 -2.92 -15.19 9.30
CA LYS A 49 -2.39 -16.43 9.88
C LYS A 49 -0.93 -16.66 9.50
N GLU A 50 -0.62 -16.64 8.22
CA GLU A 50 0.72 -16.98 7.72
C GLU A 50 1.72 -15.86 7.99
N TYR A 51 1.41 -14.65 7.54
CA TYR A 51 2.37 -13.54 7.58
C TYR A 51 2.19 -12.59 8.74
N LYS A 52 1.04 -12.64 9.43
CA LYS A 52 0.70 -11.85 10.61
C LYS A 52 1.02 -10.38 10.40
N LEU A 53 0.51 -9.79 9.32
CA LEU A 53 0.81 -8.40 8.96
C LEU A 53 0.17 -7.45 9.98
N PRO A 54 0.95 -6.64 10.72
CA PRO A 54 0.43 -5.87 11.86
C PRO A 54 -0.24 -4.55 11.47
N TRP A 55 -0.08 -4.11 10.22
CA TRP A 55 -0.72 -2.89 9.72
C TRP A 55 -2.11 -3.19 9.19
N ARG A 56 -2.93 -2.14 9.01
CA ARG A 56 -4.32 -2.27 8.54
C ARG A 56 -4.39 -2.92 7.17
N GLN A 57 -5.38 -3.79 6.98
CA GLN A 57 -5.59 -4.55 5.74
C GLN A 57 -7.05 -4.42 5.30
N VAL A 58 -7.26 -4.13 4.02
CA VAL A 58 -8.58 -4.00 3.39
C VAL A 58 -8.69 -5.09 2.33
N ILE A 59 -9.57 -6.07 2.56
CA ILE A 59 -9.73 -7.25 1.72
C ILE A 59 -11.23 -7.45 1.46
N GLU A 60 -11.73 -6.86 0.36
CA GLU A 60 -13.17 -6.77 0.08
C GLU A 60 -13.64 -7.63 -1.11
N GLY A 61 -12.73 -8.27 -1.86
CA GLY A 61 -13.12 -9.13 -2.98
C GLY A 61 -13.57 -8.38 -4.24
N LYS A 62 -13.40 -7.06 -4.29
CA LYS A 62 -13.85 -6.23 -5.42
C LYS A 62 -12.97 -6.35 -6.66
N GLY A 63 -11.83 -7.03 -6.58
CA GLY A 63 -10.94 -7.18 -7.72
C GLY A 63 -10.51 -5.82 -8.31
N HIS A 64 -10.46 -5.75 -9.63
CA HIS A 64 -10.22 -4.50 -10.37
C HIS A 64 -11.39 -3.50 -10.32
N ARG A 65 -12.54 -3.87 -9.74
CA ARG A 65 -13.68 -2.95 -9.54
C ARG A 65 -13.49 -2.06 -8.31
N TYR A 66 -12.45 -2.26 -7.52
CA TYR A 66 -12.14 -1.38 -6.40
C TYR A 66 -11.90 0.05 -6.93
N PRO A 67 -12.58 1.10 -6.42
CA PRO A 67 -12.48 2.45 -7.00
C PRO A 67 -11.05 2.96 -7.12
N ILE A 68 -10.22 2.65 -6.13
CA ILE A 68 -8.81 3.04 -6.12
C ILE A 68 -8.00 2.39 -7.26
N TRP A 69 -8.36 1.17 -7.68
CA TRP A 69 -7.74 0.50 -8.82
C TRP A 69 -8.13 1.16 -10.15
N GLN A 70 -9.35 1.71 -10.23
CA GLN A 70 -9.81 2.48 -11.38
C GLN A 70 -9.07 3.82 -11.46
N VAL A 71 -8.83 4.48 -10.32
CA VAL A 71 -8.00 5.70 -10.25
C VAL A 71 -6.57 5.41 -10.71
N TYR A 72 -5.99 4.26 -10.37
CA TYR A 72 -4.66 3.90 -10.86
C TYR A 72 -4.64 3.37 -12.29
N GLY A 73 -5.80 3.10 -12.88
CA GLY A 73 -5.92 2.77 -14.30
C GLY A 73 -5.47 3.91 -15.23
N SER A 74 -5.38 5.14 -14.72
CA SER A 74 -4.81 6.31 -15.42
C SER A 74 -3.32 6.54 -15.15
N LEU A 75 -2.64 5.65 -14.41
CA LEU A 75 -1.18 5.73 -14.25
C LEU A 75 -0.47 5.42 -15.58
N PRO A 76 0.77 5.92 -15.77
CA PRO A 76 1.57 5.61 -16.95
C PRO A 76 1.63 4.11 -17.23
N GLU A 77 1.68 3.73 -18.50
CA GLU A 77 1.58 2.33 -18.97
C GLU A 77 2.49 1.36 -18.21
N LYS A 78 3.71 1.80 -17.87
CA LYS A 78 4.68 1.03 -17.06
C LYS A 78 4.23 0.66 -15.63
N LEU A 79 3.18 1.29 -15.12
CA LEU A 79 2.58 1.05 -13.79
C LEU A 79 1.18 0.45 -13.89
N LYS A 80 0.60 0.42 -15.09
CA LYS A 80 -0.76 -0.04 -15.32
C LYS A 80 -0.86 -1.53 -15.00
N PHE A 81 -1.80 -1.88 -14.13
CA PHE A 81 -2.09 -3.25 -13.67
C PHE A 81 -0.94 -4.02 -13.00
N GLY A 82 0.17 -3.36 -12.66
CA GLY A 82 1.30 -4.01 -12.00
C GLY A 82 1.13 -4.06 -10.48
N ILE A 83 1.27 -5.24 -9.89
CA ILE A 83 1.37 -5.42 -8.44
C ILE A 83 2.78 -5.91 -8.05
N PRO A 84 3.34 -5.50 -6.89
CA PRO A 84 2.81 -4.47 -5.99
C PRO A 84 2.82 -3.07 -6.62
N LEU A 85 1.82 -2.27 -6.26
CA LEU A 85 1.77 -0.83 -6.51
C LEU A 85 1.78 -0.13 -5.17
N TYR A 86 2.75 0.75 -4.95
CA TYR A 86 2.87 1.57 -3.76
C TYR A 86 2.42 2.99 -4.09
N VAL A 87 1.56 3.53 -3.24
CA VAL A 87 1.05 4.90 -3.39
C VAL A 87 1.28 5.64 -2.09
N ILE A 88 1.75 6.88 -2.15
CA ILE A 88 1.91 7.73 -0.97
C ILE A 88 0.90 8.86 -1.08
N ILE A 89 -0.03 8.89 -0.13
CA ILE A 89 -1.01 9.95 0.04
C ILE A 89 -0.59 10.82 1.23
N ASP A 90 -0.66 12.14 1.11
CA ASP A 90 -0.40 13.04 2.22
C ASP A 90 -1.67 13.34 3.06
N GLN A 91 -1.53 14.16 4.10
CA GLN A 91 -2.63 14.54 4.99
C GLN A 91 -3.76 15.30 4.31
N SER A 92 -3.49 15.95 3.17
CA SER A 92 -4.49 16.68 2.39
C SER A 92 -5.21 15.77 1.40
N GLY A 93 -4.93 14.46 1.42
CA GLY A 93 -5.50 13.51 0.48
C GLY A 93 -4.84 13.53 -0.90
N ILE A 94 -3.70 14.20 -1.06
CA ILE A 94 -3.02 14.34 -2.35
C ILE A 94 -2.06 13.17 -2.55
N ILE A 95 -2.17 12.51 -3.71
CA ILE A 95 -1.19 11.50 -4.16
C ILE A 95 0.13 12.21 -4.47
N ARG A 96 1.17 11.92 -3.68
CA ARG A 96 2.53 12.43 -3.87
C ARG A 96 3.41 11.48 -4.66
N PHE A 97 3.01 10.21 -4.77
CA PHE A 97 3.79 9.18 -5.44
C PHE A 97 2.95 7.95 -5.78
N GLY A 98 3.30 7.33 -6.91
CA GLY A 98 2.82 6.01 -7.30
C GLY A 98 3.93 5.30 -8.09
N ASP A 99 4.46 4.19 -7.58
CA ASP A 99 5.47 3.36 -8.28
C ASP A 99 5.46 1.93 -7.70
N ARG A 100 6.22 1.03 -8.30
CA ARG A 100 6.42 -0.35 -7.84
C ARG A 100 7.75 -0.54 -7.11
N ASP A 101 8.60 0.49 -7.09
CA ASP A 101 9.91 0.46 -6.43
C ASP A 101 9.84 0.90 -4.96
N ILE A 102 9.90 -0.07 -4.05
CA ILE A 102 9.88 0.16 -2.60
C ILE A 102 11.06 1.01 -2.09
N LYS A 103 12.21 1.04 -2.77
CA LYS A 103 13.34 1.87 -2.33
C LYS A 103 13.02 3.35 -2.49
N LYS A 104 12.32 3.71 -3.57
CA LYS A 104 11.82 5.08 -3.80
C LYS A 104 10.76 5.47 -2.78
N VAL A 105 9.88 4.54 -2.43
CA VAL A 105 8.87 4.73 -1.37
C VAL A 105 9.54 5.12 -0.05
N GLU A 106 10.54 4.35 0.38
CA GLU A 106 11.25 4.63 1.63
C GLU A 106 11.94 6.00 1.59
N SER A 107 12.64 6.31 0.48
CA SER A 107 13.32 7.60 0.30
C SER A 107 12.34 8.77 0.39
N LEU A 108 11.22 8.70 -0.33
CA LEU A 108 10.24 9.77 -0.35
C LEU A 108 9.51 9.94 0.99
N ILE A 109 9.20 8.85 1.70
CA ILE A 109 8.64 8.95 3.05
C ILE A 109 9.57 9.74 3.95
N ASN A 110 10.87 9.42 3.92
CA ASN A 110 11.86 10.12 4.73
C ASN A 110 11.99 11.60 4.32
N GLN A 111 11.98 11.91 3.03
CA GLN A 111 11.98 13.30 2.56
C GLN A 111 10.75 14.07 3.08
N LEU A 112 9.55 13.52 2.86
CA LEU A 112 8.29 14.12 3.30
C LEU A 112 8.13 14.21 4.83
N LEU A 113 8.94 13.47 5.60
CA LEU A 113 9.00 13.59 7.06
C LEU A 113 9.99 14.67 7.51
N LYS A 114 11.02 14.96 6.72
CA LYS A 114 12.01 16.01 6.98
C LYS A 114 11.56 17.41 6.54
N SER A 115 10.71 17.50 5.52
CA SER A 115 10.17 18.77 5.01
C SER A 115 9.10 19.40 5.92
N LYS A 116 9.18 19.15 7.23
CA LYS A 116 8.25 19.61 8.24
C LYS A 116 8.99 20.30 9.38
#